data_AF-A0AAW1S9H2-F1
#
_entry.id   AF-A0AAW1S9H2-F1
#
_cell.length_a   1.000
_cell.length_b   1.000
_cell.length_c   1.000
_cell.angle_alpha   90.00
_cell.angle_beta   90.00
_cell.angle_gamma   90.00
#
_symmetry.space_group_name_H-M   'P 1'
#
loop_
_entity.id
_entity.type
_entity.pdbx_description
1 polymer ?
#
loop_
_entity_poly.entity_id
_entity_poly.type
_entity_poly.pdbx_seq_one_letter_code
_entity_poly.pdbx_strand_id
1 'polypeptide(L)'
;MIAALGSGTCPYTCLSASSRVSVTRIAVKVRASVSASPGNSSSASRRTAVLSGLALVGLVLPLPKPGLAQTPEVSAQPSKKFVETVLQDPELRKRLDNGLMLLAPIRGSRARLKEADFKLSKVNVYDPNPRIFREALGTIRMASMNCYEFEPTDSDTFETKVSALQAQLKLGDACTFRLIAKNVTNLLPAEERDLRQETNDSLTELLNAFQLLDDMVDRASEGDAHAMERIGDCIQFAIAHTATFEHNIQKCLGLPLSVI
;
A
#
# COMPACT_ATOMS: atom_id res chain seq x y z
N MET A 1 20.68 -6.39 -53.43
CA MET A 1 19.30 -6.05 -53.04
C MET A 1 19.26 -5.98 -51.52
N ILE A 2 19.20 -4.77 -50.99
CA ILE A 2 19.27 -4.44 -49.55
C ILE A 2 17.83 -4.14 -49.12
N ALA A 3 17.29 -4.90 -48.17
CA ALA A 3 15.98 -4.63 -47.58
C ALA A 3 16.17 -3.82 -46.30
N ALA A 4 15.57 -2.63 -46.30
CA ALA A 4 15.70 -1.61 -45.26
C ALA A 4 14.76 -1.88 -44.07
N LEU A 5 15.23 -1.39 -42.93
CA LEU A 5 14.62 -1.37 -41.61
C LEU A 5 13.34 -0.52 -41.59
N GLY A 6 12.26 -1.08 -41.04
CA GLY A 6 11.03 -0.36 -40.70
C GLY A 6 11.10 0.19 -39.27
N SER A 7 11.29 1.50 -39.16
CA SER A 7 11.16 2.29 -37.93
C SER A 7 9.68 2.54 -37.61
N GLY A 8 9.16 1.88 -36.57
CA GLY A 8 7.85 2.18 -35.99
C GLY A 8 7.94 3.34 -35.01
N THR A 9 7.40 4.50 -35.37
CA THR A 9 7.23 5.66 -34.51
C THR A 9 5.92 5.56 -33.73
N CYS A 10 5.97 5.54 -32.40
CA CYS A 10 4.82 5.69 -31.50
C CYS A 10 4.31 7.14 -31.50
N PRO A 11 2.99 7.40 -31.67
CA PRO A 11 2.42 8.72 -31.45
C PRO A 11 1.62 8.73 -30.13
N TYR A 12 2.19 9.29 -29.06
CA TYR A 12 1.40 9.76 -27.91
C TYR A 12 1.71 11.22 -27.65
N THR A 13 0.97 12.08 -28.36
CA THR A 13 0.78 13.49 -28.02
C THR A 13 -0.38 13.58 -27.05
N CYS A 14 -0.09 13.74 -25.75
CA CYS A 14 -1.10 14.14 -24.77
C CYS A 14 -1.39 15.63 -24.93
N LEU A 15 -2.45 15.96 -25.67
CA LEU A 15 -3.02 17.31 -25.66
C LEU A 15 -3.76 17.54 -24.34
N SER A 16 -3.27 18.53 -23.60
CA SER A 16 -3.99 19.20 -22.52
C SER A 16 -5.22 19.90 -23.10
N ALA A 17 -6.41 19.41 -22.75
CA ALA A 17 -7.67 20.10 -23.00
C ALA A 17 -8.35 20.38 -21.66
N SER A 18 -8.12 21.59 -21.16
CA SER A 18 -8.85 22.18 -20.05
C SER A 18 -10.29 22.46 -20.51
N SER A 19 -11.25 21.69 -20.01
CA SER A 19 -12.69 21.98 -20.17
C SER A 19 -13.34 22.14 -18.81
N ARG A 20 -13.81 23.36 -18.55
CA ARG A 20 -14.63 23.73 -17.40
C ARG A 20 -15.98 23.02 -17.51
N VAL A 21 -16.22 22.04 -16.66
CA VAL A 21 -17.54 21.42 -16.51
C VAL A 21 -18.34 22.22 -15.47
N SER A 22 -19.37 22.91 -15.93
CA SER A 22 -20.39 23.55 -15.10
C SER A 22 -21.23 22.48 -14.39
N VAL A 23 -21.16 22.47 -13.06
CA VAL A 23 -21.96 21.60 -12.19
C VAL A 23 -23.40 22.10 -12.18
N THR A 24 -24.30 21.38 -12.86
CA THR A 24 -25.74 21.60 -12.76
C THR A 24 -26.30 20.60 -11.75
N ARG A 25 -26.80 21.10 -10.61
CA ARG A 25 -27.41 20.27 -9.56
C ARG A 25 -28.73 19.68 -10.06
N ILE A 26 -28.78 18.37 -10.28
CA ILE A 26 -30.03 17.64 -10.50
C ILE A 26 -30.50 17.12 -9.14
N ALA A 27 -31.61 17.66 -8.65
CA ALA A 27 -32.30 17.16 -7.47
C ALA A 27 -33.10 15.90 -7.83
N VAL A 28 -32.61 14.73 -7.40
CA VAL A 28 -33.34 13.46 -7.54
C VAL A 28 -34.25 13.27 -6.32
N LYS A 29 -35.55 13.40 -6.55
CA LYS A 29 -36.61 13.12 -5.57
C LYS A 29 -36.85 11.61 -5.52
N VAL A 30 -36.23 10.92 -4.57
CA VAL A 30 -36.46 9.49 -4.32
C VAL A 30 -37.81 9.32 -3.64
N ARG A 31 -38.78 8.73 -4.35
CA ARG A 31 -40.08 8.33 -3.81
C ARG A 31 -39.97 6.89 -3.32
N ALA A 32 -40.08 6.71 -2.01
CA ALA A 32 -40.25 5.38 -1.42
C ALA A 32 -41.60 4.80 -1.84
N SER A 33 -41.59 3.62 -2.46
CA SER A 33 -42.78 2.79 -2.64
C SER A 33 -42.58 1.48 -1.87
N VAL A 34 -43.18 1.44 -0.69
CA VAL A 34 -43.48 0.22 0.04
C VAL A 34 -44.54 -0.54 -0.76
N SER A 35 -44.26 -1.78 -1.15
CA SER A 35 -45.28 -2.73 -1.58
C SER A 35 -45.10 -4.01 -0.79
N ALA A 36 -46.05 -4.22 0.12
CA ALA A 36 -46.29 -5.48 0.79
C ALA A 36 -47.29 -6.29 -0.04
N SER A 37 -47.03 -7.57 -0.23
CA SER A 37 -48.09 -8.57 -0.37
C SER A 37 -47.59 -10.00 -0.14
N PRO A 38 -48.51 -10.93 0.25
CA PRO A 38 -48.22 -11.99 1.20
C PRO A 38 -48.32 -13.41 0.62
N GLY A 39 -47.83 -14.36 1.42
CA GLY A 39 -48.29 -15.75 1.49
C GLY A 39 -47.57 -16.74 0.57
N ASN A 40 -47.41 -18.02 0.91
CA ASN A 40 -47.59 -18.77 2.15
C ASN A 40 -47.10 -20.20 1.85
N SER A 41 -46.45 -20.87 2.83
CA SER A 41 -46.40 -22.35 3.06
C SER A 41 -45.85 -23.30 1.96
N SER A 42 -45.14 -24.40 2.20
CA SER A 42 -44.60 -25.09 3.39
C SER A 42 -43.96 -26.42 2.91
N SER A 43 -42.85 -26.86 3.51
CA SER A 43 -42.50 -28.27 3.83
C SER A 43 -41.04 -28.29 4.30
N ALA A 44 -40.76 -28.37 5.60
CA ALA A 44 -40.71 -29.59 6.41
C ALA A 44 -39.58 -30.54 5.99
N SER A 45 -38.44 -30.48 6.68
CA SER A 45 -37.73 -31.70 7.07
C SER A 45 -37.03 -31.49 8.41
N ARG A 46 -37.49 -32.29 9.37
CA ARG A 46 -37.08 -32.36 10.76
C ARG A 46 -35.90 -33.32 10.87
N ARG A 47 -34.84 -32.95 11.60
CA ARG A 47 -34.13 -33.89 12.49
C ARG A 47 -33.71 -33.19 13.77
N THR A 48 -34.37 -33.59 14.85
CA THR A 48 -34.08 -33.32 16.26
C THR A 48 -33.59 -34.62 16.88
N ALA A 49 -32.52 -34.57 17.67
CA ALA A 49 -32.19 -35.49 18.78
C ALA A 49 -31.00 -34.84 19.54
N VAL A 50 -31.23 -34.09 20.62
CA VAL A 50 -31.45 -34.51 22.02
C VAL A 50 -30.16 -34.99 22.71
N LEU A 51 -29.60 -34.05 23.49
CA LEU A 51 -29.13 -34.16 24.90
C LEU A 51 -28.70 -35.54 25.41
N SER A 52 -27.51 -35.61 26.02
CA SER A 52 -27.36 -35.64 27.49
C SER A 52 -25.92 -35.94 27.94
N GLY A 53 -25.48 -35.23 28.99
CA GLY A 53 -24.98 -35.89 30.19
C GLY A 53 -23.47 -35.82 30.52
N LEU A 54 -23.15 -34.86 31.39
CA LEU A 54 -22.33 -35.00 32.62
C LEU A 54 -20.91 -35.59 32.56
N ALA A 55 -19.91 -34.78 32.94
CA ALA A 55 -19.28 -34.89 34.27
C ALA A 55 -18.28 -33.75 34.54
N LEU A 56 -18.53 -33.03 35.63
CA LEU A 56 -17.53 -32.24 36.34
C LEU A 56 -16.47 -33.20 36.92
N VAL A 57 -15.19 -32.95 36.65
CA VAL A 57 -14.10 -33.26 37.59
C VAL A 57 -13.18 -32.05 37.63
N GLY A 58 -13.16 -31.39 38.79
CA GLY A 58 -12.21 -30.35 39.11
C GLY A 58 -10.82 -30.95 39.31
N LEU A 59 -9.83 -30.36 38.65
CA LEU A 59 -8.42 -30.55 38.97
C LEU A 59 -7.80 -29.16 39.04
N VAL A 60 -7.81 -28.62 40.25
CA VAL A 60 -7.06 -27.43 40.65
C VAL A 60 -5.58 -27.85 40.71
N LEU A 61 -4.84 -27.55 39.64
CA LEU A 61 -3.38 -27.57 39.66
C LEU A 61 -2.90 -26.14 39.96
N PRO A 62 -2.03 -25.94 40.96
CA PRO A 62 -1.42 -24.64 41.23
C PRO A 62 -0.41 -24.33 40.12
N LEU A 63 -0.77 -23.46 39.18
CA LEU A 63 0.22 -22.87 38.28
C LEU A 63 1.13 -21.92 39.08
N PRO A 64 2.47 -22.07 39.00
CA PRO A 64 3.39 -21.09 39.54
C PRO A 64 3.25 -19.77 38.78
N LYS A 65 3.10 -18.67 39.53
CA LYS A 65 3.12 -17.29 39.04
C LYS A 65 4.37 -17.07 38.18
N PRO A 66 4.25 -16.77 36.88
CA PRO A 66 5.34 -16.16 36.15
C PRO A 66 5.48 -14.73 36.67
N GLY A 67 6.59 -14.47 37.35
CA GLY A 67 6.98 -13.13 37.75
C GLY A 67 7.00 -12.21 36.52
N LEU A 68 6.48 -11.00 36.73
CA LEU A 68 6.66 -9.83 35.87
C LEU A 68 8.16 -9.56 35.68
N ALA A 69 8.76 -10.25 34.71
CA ALA A 69 9.96 -9.77 34.05
C ALA A 69 9.48 -8.81 32.96
N GLN A 70 9.53 -7.52 33.28
CA GLN A 70 9.43 -6.43 32.32
C GLN A 70 10.52 -6.65 31.27
N THR A 71 10.17 -7.27 30.15
CA THR A 71 10.95 -7.12 28.93
C THR A 71 10.70 -5.69 28.48
N PRO A 72 11.74 -4.86 28.28
CA PRO A 72 11.54 -3.55 27.69
C PRO A 72 10.98 -3.81 26.29
N GLU A 73 9.73 -3.39 26.13
CA GLU A 73 9.05 -3.22 24.86
C GLU A 73 9.93 -2.30 24.01
N VAL A 74 10.78 -2.90 23.17
CA VAL A 74 11.45 -2.19 22.08
C VAL A 74 10.38 -1.94 21.03
N SER A 75 9.51 -0.98 21.35
CA SER A 75 8.69 -0.27 20.39
C SER A 75 9.66 0.51 19.51
N ALA A 76 10.09 -0.14 18.42
CA ALA A 76 10.89 0.45 17.37
C ALA A 76 10.02 1.37 16.50
N GLN A 77 9.27 2.28 17.11
CA GLN A 77 8.79 3.47 16.43
C GLN A 77 9.74 4.60 16.81
N PRO A 78 10.47 5.21 15.86
CA PRO A 78 11.23 6.40 16.16
C PRO A 78 10.24 7.47 16.60
N SER A 79 10.25 7.78 17.89
CA SER A 79 9.42 8.82 18.47
C SER A 79 9.62 10.12 17.67
N LYS A 80 8.57 10.93 17.50
CA LYS A 80 8.67 12.24 16.81
C LYS A 80 9.85 13.08 17.31
N LYS A 81 10.18 12.96 18.60
CA LYS A 81 11.34 13.60 19.23
C LYS A 81 12.68 13.05 18.74
N PHE A 82 12.79 11.74 18.47
CA PHE A 82 14.01 11.15 17.93
C PHE A 82 14.37 11.80 16.60
N VAL A 83 13.44 11.86 15.63
CA VAL A 83 13.74 12.41 14.30
C VAL A 83 14.05 13.92 14.36
N GLU A 84 13.31 14.67 15.18
CA GLU A 84 13.50 16.12 15.34
C GLU A 84 14.84 16.46 16.03
N THR A 85 15.24 15.72 17.07
CA THR A 85 16.56 15.88 17.72
C THR A 85 17.71 15.36 16.84
N VAL A 86 17.47 14.30 16.05
CA VAL A 86 18.47 13.67 15.17
C VAL A 86 18.84 14.51 13.95
N LEU A 87 17.95 15.40 13.50
CA LEU A 87 18.18 16.21 12.30
C LEU A 87 18.69 17.64 12.60
N GLN A 88 18.50 18.13 13.83
CA GLN A 88 19.06 19.40 14.29
C GLN A 88 20.50 19.28 14.82
N ASP A 89 20.93 18.07 15.20
CA ASP A 89 22.28 17.80 15.67
C ASP A 89 23.21 17.38 14.49
N PRO A 90 24.25 18.17 14.16
CA PRO A 90 25.23 17.82 13.13
C PRO A 90 25.93 16.47 13.37
N GLU A 91 26.06 16.01 14.62
CA GLU A 91 26.60 14.69 14.95
C GLU A 91 25.65 13.56 14.57
N LEU A 92 24.34 13.75 14.74
CA LEU A 92 23.34 12.73 14.40
C LEU A 92 23.11 12.65 12.88
N ARG A 93 23.26 13.76 12.15
CA ARG A 93 23.37 13.76 10.68
C ARG A 93 24.56 12.94 10.17
N LYS A 94 25.72 13.04 10.84
CA LYS A 94 26.89 12.18 10.54
C LYS A 94 26.62 10.71 10.87
N ARG A 95 25.86 10.42 11.93
CA ARG A 95 25.50 9.04 12.32
C ARG A 95 24.44 8.39 11.43
N LEU A 96 23.61 9.18 10.74
CA LEU A 96 22.64 8.72 9.73
C LEU A 96 23.20 8.69 8.30
N ASP A 97 24.53 8.73 8.15
CA ASP A 97 25.21 8.68 6.86
C ASP A 97 24.68 9.79 5.92
N ASN A 98 24.62 11.03 6.42
CA ASN A 98 24.08 12.21 5.73
C ASN A 98 22.59 12.13 5.35
N GLY A 99 21.80 11.29 6.02
CA GLY A 99 20.37 11.12 5.71
C GLY A 99 20.10 10.04 4.66
N LEU A 100 21.13 9.32 4.19
CA LEU A 100 20.98 8.16 3.30
C LEU A 100 20.14 7.05 3.95
N MET A 101 20.19 6.92 5.28
CA MET A 101 19.35 5.95 6.01
C MET A 101 17.84 6.23 5.87
N LEU A 102 17.43 7.49 5.64
CA LEU A 102 16.02 7.84 5.38
C LEU A 102 15.55 7.38 3.99
N LEU A 103 16.47 7.17 3.06
CA LEU A 103 16.18 6.67 1.72
C LEU A 103 16.08 5.14 1.67
N ALA A 104 16.62 4.42 2.66
CA ALA A 104 16.65 2.96 2.65
C ALA A 104 15.24 2.32 2.53
N PRO A 105 14.19 2.79 3.25
CA PRO A 105 12.83 2.30 3.05
C PRO A 105 12.29 2.51 1.62
N ILE A 106 12.59 3.67 1.01
CA ILE A 106 12.14 4.02 -0.35
C ILE A 106 12.83 3.14 -1.39
N ARG A 107 14.15 2.95 -1.25
CA ARG A 107 14.94 2.07 -2.12
C ARG A 107 14.52 0.61 -1.99
N GLY A 108 14.24 0.16 -0.76
CA GLY A 108 13.71 -1.17 -0.48
C GLY A 108 12.35 -1.40 -1.13
N SER A 109 11.46 -0.39 -1.07
CA SER A 109 10.17 -0.42 -1.79
C SER A 109 10.36 -0.56 -3.30
N ARG A 110 11.22 0.27 -3.92
CA ARG A 110 11.49 0.18 -5.36
C ARG A 110 12.08 -1.17 -5.77
N ALA A 111 12.97 -1.74 -4.96
CA ALA A 111 13.53 -3.07 -5.21
C ALA A 111 12.44 -4.16 -5.20
N ARG A 112 11.49 -4.11 -4.26
CA ARG A 112 10.34 -5.02 -4.21
C ARG A 112 9.40 -4.83 -5.39
N LEU A 113 9.15 -3.60 -5.84
CA LEU A 113 8.37 -3.35 -7.05
C LEU A 113 9.04 -3.98 -8.28
N LYS A 114 10.36 -3.85 -8.43
CA LYS A 114 11.11 -4.52 -9.52
C LYS A 114 11.07 -6.05 -9.41
N GLU A 115 11.09 -6.58 -8.20
CA GLU A 115 10.90 -8.02 -7.96
C GLU A 115 9.50 -8.48 -8.40
N ALA A 116 8.46 -7.73 -8.04
CA ALA A 116 7.09 -8.00 -8.47
C ALA A 116 6.94 -7.91 -10.00
N ASP A 117 7.54 -6.90 -10.63
CA ASP A 117 7.58 -6.74 -12.10
C ASP A 117 8.25 -7.94 -12.78
N PHE A 118 9.35 -8.42 -12.22
CA PHE A 118 10.01 -9.64 -12.70
C PHE A 118 9.16 -10.91 -12.54
N LYS A 119 8.31 -10.99 -11.50
CA LYS A 119 7.35 -12.11 -11.34
C LYS A 119 6.23 -12.02 -12.37
N LEU A 120 5.66 -10.83 -12.55
CA LEU A 120 4.51 -10.57 -13.42
C LEU A 120 4.87 -10.69 -14.90
N SER A 121 6.08 -10.30 -15.31
CA SER A 121 6.57 -10.47 -16.69
C SER A 121 6.74 -11.93 -17.13
N LYS A 122 6.74 -12.88 -16.21
CA LYS A 122 6.79 -14.32 -16.52
C LYS A 122 5.42 -14.96 -16.71
N VAL A 123 4.33 -14.21 -16.47
CA VAL A 123 2.99 -14.74 -16.60
C VAL A 123 2.67 -14.97 -18.07
N ASN A 124 2.17 -16.17 -18.38
CA ASN A 124 1.62 -16.46 -19.69
C ASN A 124 0.17 -15.92 -19.75
N VAL A 125 -0.07 -14.98 -20.65
CA VAL A 125 -1.40 -14.36 -20.81
C VAL A 125 -2.47 -15.38 -21.24
N TYR A 126 -2.08 -16.42 -21.98
CA TYR A 126 -3.00 -17.44 -22.48
C TYR A 126 -3.32 -18.54 -21.46
N ASP A 127 -2.50 -18.68 -20.43
CA ASP A 127 -2.71 -19.62 -19.32
C ASP A 127 -2.23 -18.96 -18.01
N PRO A 128 -3.00 -17.98 -17.49
CA PRO A 128 -2.60 -17.18 -16.35
C PRO A 128 -2.65 -18.03 -15.08
N ASN A 129 -1.51 -18.17 -14.40
CA ASN A 129 -1.45 -18.82 -13.11
C ASN A 129 -1.82 -17.83 -11.99
N PRO A 130 -2.98 -17.98 -11.31
CA PRO A 130 -3.44 -17.06 -10.26
C PRO A 130 -2.48 -16.98 -9.07
N ARG A 131 -1.65 -18.01 -8.85
CA ARG A 131 -0.65 -18.02 -7.78
C ARG A 131 0.42 -16.95 -7.97
N ILE A 132 0.82 -16.67 -9.22
CA ILE A 132 1.85 -15.67 -9.51
C ILE A 132 1.33 -14.27 -9.15
N PHE A 133 0.08 -13.97 -9.48
CA PHE A 133 -0.56 -12.71 -9.12
C PHE A 133 -0.65 -12.52 -7.60
N ARG A 134 -1.04 -13.55 -6.85
CA ARG A 134 -1.08 -13.48 -5.38
C ARG A 134 0.29 -13.27 -4.74
N GLU A 135 1.32 -13.96 -5.24
CA GLU A 135 2.69 -13.76 -4.78
C GLU A 135 3.21 -12.34 -5.11
N ALA A 136 2.87 -11.81 -6.28
CA ALA A 136 3.18 -10.44 -6.66
C ALA A 136 2.43 -9.43 -5.78
N LEU A 137 1.14 -9.67 -5.51
CA LEU A 137 0.30 -8.83 -4.65
C LEU A 137 0.89 -8.69 -3.24
N GLY A 138 1.27 -9.81 -2.62
CA GLY A 138 1.95 -9.77 -1.32
C GLY A 138 3.27 -8.98 -1.36
N THR A 139 4.03 -9.11 -2.46
CA THR A 139 5.27 -8.33 -2.67
C THR A 139 4.99 -6.83 -2.79
N ILE A 140 3.93 -6.45 -3.51
CA ILE A 140 3.49 -5.04 -3.70
C ILE A 140 2.98 -4.45 -2.38
N ARG A 141 2.17 -5.19 -1.63
CA ARG A 141 1.68 -4.76 -0.30
C ARG A 141 2.83 -4.52 0.67
N MET A 142 3.84 -5.38 0.68
CA MET A 142 5.08 -5.14 1.44
C MET A 142 5.87 -3.94 0.92
N ALA A 143 5.88 -3.69 -0.39
CA ALA A 143 6.53 -2.51 -0.98
C ALA A 143 5.83 -1.20 -0.59
N SER A 144 4.54 -1.23 -0.30
CA SER A 144 3.76 -0.05 0.10
C SER A 144 4.10 0.49 1.49
N MET A 145 4.79 -0.31 2.33
CA MET A 145 5.21 0.09 3.68
C MET A 145 4.06 0.61 4.56
N ASN A 146 2.90 -0.07 4.49
CA ASN A 146 1.68 0.21 5.26
C ASN A 146 1.02 1.56 4.92
N CYS A 147 1.13 2.00 3.67
CA CYS A 147 0.67 3.32 3.26
C CYS A 147 -0.75 3.41 2.70
N TYR A 148 -1.44 2.28 2.53
CA TYR A 148 -2.87 2.23 2.22
C TYR A 148 -3.54 1.08 2.97
N GLU A 149 -4.84 1.21 3.16
CA GLU A 149 -5.69 0.15 3.71
C GLU A 149 -6.04 -0.82 2.57
N PHE A 150 -5.88 -2.11 2.83
CA PHE A 150 -6.27 -3.18 1.90
C PHE A 150 -6.95 -4.31 2.68
N GLU A 151 -7.75 -5.10 1.98
CA GLU A 151 -8.36 -6.30 2.56
C GLU A 151 -7.32 -7.44 2.54
N PRO A 152 -6.99 -8.04 3.71
CA PRO A 152 -6.04 -9.13 3.76
C PRO A 152 -6.59 -10.35 3.02
N THR A 153 -5.77 -10.95 2.16
CA THR A 153 -6.10 -12.19 1.45
C THR A 153 -5.59 -13.41 2.23
N ASP A 154 -6.10 -14.60 1.90
CA ASP A 154 -5.64 -15.84 2.53
C ASP A 154 -4.14 -16.11 2.30
N SER A 155 -3.59 -15.64 1.18
CA SER A 155 -2.18 -15.73 0.82
C SER A 155 -1.26 -14.77 1.57
N ASP A 156 -1.80 -13.78 2.28
CA ASP A 156 -0.98 -12.80 2.98
C ASP A 156 -0.31 -13.39 4.22
N THR A 157 0.93 -12.95 4.50
CA THR A 157 1.66 -13.39 5.68
C THR A 157 1.02 -12.87 6.96
N PHE A 158 1.32 -13.50 8.11
CA PHE A 158 0.79 -13.05 9.40
C PHE A 158 1.16 -11.59 9.69
N GLU A 159 2.38 -11.16 9.36
CA GLU A 159 2.83 -9.77 9.54
C GLU A 159 2.00 -8.78 8.70
N THR A 160 1.66 -9.18 7.47
CA THR A 160 0.85 -8.38 6.55
C THR A 160 -0.57 -8.23 7.10
N LYS A 161 -1.16 -9.33 7.60
CA LYS A 161 -2.49 -9.32 8.23
C LYS A 161 -2.55 -8.46 9.49
N VAL A 162 -1.53 -8.54 10.35
CA VAL A 162 -1.44 -7.71 11.57
C VAL A 162 -1.28 -6.23 11.21
N SER A 163 -0.47 -5.91 10.19
CA SER A 163 -0.26 -4.54 9.75
C SER A 163 -1.52 -3.92 9.16
N ALA A 164 -2.30 -4.69 8.38
CA ALA A 164 -3.60 -4.26 7.87
C ALA A 164 -4.59 -3.95 9.01
N LEU A 165 -4.61 -4.79 10.06
CA LEU A 165 -5.46 -4.57 11.23
C LEU A 165 -5.06 -3.30 12.01
N GLN A 166 -3.75 -3.03 12.16
CA GLN A 166 -3.26 -1.79 12.77
C GLN A 166 -3.66 -0.55 11.97
N ALA A 167 -3.59 -0.61 10.64
CA ALA A 167 -4.02 0.48 9.76
C ALA A 167 -5.51 0.78 9.95
N GLN A 168 -6.36 -0.27 9.97
CA GLN A 168 -7.81 -0.13 10.21
C GLN A 168 -8.15 0.45 11.59
N LEU A 169 -7.35 0.14 12.62
CA LEU A 169 -7.55 0.64 13.98
C LEU A 169 -7.12 2.11 14.15
N LYS A 170 -6.52 2.75 13.13
CA LYS A 170 -6.11 4.17 13.11
C LYS A 170 -5.23 4.59 14.31
N LEU A 171 -4.46 3.66 14.87
CA LEU A 171 -3.58 3.89 16.04
C LEU A 171 -2.27 4.61 15.65
N GLY A 172 -2.38 5.71 14.89
CA GLY A 172 -1.25 6.48 14.36
C GLY A 172 -1.04 6.32 12.85
N ASP A 173 -0.23 7.19 12.27
CA ASP A 173 0.13 7.10 10.84
C ASP A 173 1.19 6.01 10.67
N ALA A 174 0.74 4.81 10.30
CA ALA A 174 1.61 3.66 10.04
C ALA A 174 2.36 3.77 8.71
N CYS A 175 1.98 4.72 7.85
CA CYS A 175 2.58 4.88 6.54
C CYS A 175 4.01 5.41 6.65
N THR A 176 4.98 4.57 6.29
CA THR A 176 6.40 4.93 6.36
C THR A 176 6.73 6.12 5.44
N PHE A 177 6.14 6.20 4.24
CA PHE A 177 6.40 7.31 3.33
C PHE A 177 5.87 8.65 3.83
N ARG A 178 4.70 8.68 4.47
CA ARG A 178 4.16 9.90 5.12
C ARG A 178 5.07 10.36 6.25
N LEU A 179 5.57 9.43 7.06
CA LEU A 179 6.51 9.74 8.14
C LEU A 179 7.80 10.36 7.57
N ILE A 180 8.38 9.76 6.52
CA ILE A 180 9.59 10.30 5.87
C ILE A 180 9.33 11.69 5.30
N ALA A 181 8.28 11.86 4.47
CA ALA A 181 7.95 13.14 3.85
C ALA A 181 7.72 14.24 4.89
N LYS A 182 6.94 13.95 5.93
CA LYS A 182 6.68 14.90 7.00
C LYS A 182 7.96 15.31 7.74
N ASN A 183 8.80 14.34 8.08
CA ASN A 183 10.02 14.61 8.83
C ASN A 183 11.00 15.43 8.01
N VAL A 184 11.17 15.09 6.74
CA VAL A 184 12.12 15.76 5.84
C VAL A 184 11.63 17.16 5.46
N THR A 185 10.34 17.31 5.11
CA THR A 185 9.79 18.63 4.76
C THR A 185 9.71 19.59 5.94
N ASN A 186 9.59 19.10 7.18
CA ASN A 186 9.63 19.95 8.38
C ASN A 186 11.00 20.60 8.61
N LEU A 187 12.08 20.06 8.05
CA LEU A 187 13.41 20.66 8.14
C LEU A 187 13.61 21.81 7.14
N LEU A 188 12.75 21.90 6.13
CA LEU A 188 12.88 22.91 5.12
C LEU A 188 12.62 24.30 5.71
N PRO A 189 13.43 25.32 5.32
CA PRO A 189 13.13 26.71 5.57
C PRO A 189 11.69 27.09 5.18
N ALA A 190 11.14 28.12 5.83
CA ALA A 190 9.76 28.55 5.58
C ALA A 190 9.54 29.06 4.15
N GLU A 191 10.60 29.50 3.49
CA GLU A 191 10.65 29.97 2.11
C GLU A 191 10.62 28.82 1.08
N GLU A 192 10.98 27.59 1.45
CA GLU A 192 10.96 26.39 0.59
C GLU A 192 9.55 25.76 0.53
N ARG A 193 8.52 26.59 0.34
CA ARG A 193 7.12 26.13 0.31
C ARG A 193 6.83 25.28 -0.91
N ASP A 194 7.42 25.62 -2.05
CA ASP A 194 7.18 24.93 -3.32
C ASP A 194 7.74 23.52 -3.28
N LEU A 195 8.96 23.33 -2.74
CA LEU A 195 9.55 22.01 -2.58
C LEU A 195 8.75 21.15 -1.58
N ARG A 196 8.25 21.75 -0.51
CA ARG A 196 7.35 21.07 0.44
C ARG A 196 6.06 20.59 -0.23
N GLN A 197 5.46 21.43 -1.07
CA GLN A 197 4.27 21.07 -1.82
C GLN A 197 4.57 19.98 -2.86
N GLU A 198 5.63 20.13 -3.66
CA GLU A 198 6.08 19.14 -4.66
C GLU A 198 6.30 17.76 -4.02
N THR A 199 6.88 17.73 -2.81
CA THR A 199 7.13 16.49 -2.07
C THR A 199 5.82 15.84 -1.63
N ASN A 200 4.88 16.61 -1.09
CA ASN A 200 3.58 16.09 -0.67
C ASN A 200 2.74 15.63 -1.86
N ASP A 201 2.78 16.35 -2.98
CA ASP A 201 2.09 15.96 -4.21
C ASP A 201 2.67 14.64 -4.75
N SER A 202 3.99 14.52 -4.84
CA SER A 202 4.64 13.27 -5.27
C SER A 202 4.35 12.08 -4.33
N LEU A 203 4.17 12.34 -3.03
CA LEU A 203 3.71 11.32 -2.08
C LEU A 203 2.27 10.89 -2.39
N THR A 204 1.35 11.84 -2.59
CA THR A 204 -0.04 11.53 -2.94
C THR A 204 -0.12 10.71 -4.23
N GLU A 205 0.63 11.10 -5.26
CA GLU A 205 0.71 10.34 -6.51
C GLU A 205 1.26 8.93 -6.31
N LEU A 206 2.31 8.77 -5.50
CA LEU A 206 2.86 7.46 -5.16
C LEU A 206 1.83 6.56 -4.47
N LEU A 207 1.07 7.10 -3.51
CA LEU A 207 0.04 6.33 -2.81
C LEU A 207 -1.09 5.90 -3.75
N ASN A 208 -1.52 6.80 -4.64
CA ASN A 208 -2.52 6.47 -5.66
C ASN A 208 -2.03 5.41 -6.64
N ALA A 209 -0.74 5.47 -7.03
CA ALA A 209 -0.13 4.48 -7.90
C ALA A 209 -0.09 3.08 -7.24
N PHE A 210 0.22 3.01 -5.95
CA PHE A 210 0.17 1.77 -5.19
C PHE A 210 -1.25 1.20 -5.08
N GLN A 211 -2.25 2.01 -4.78
CA GLN A 211 -3.65 1.58 -4.71
C GLN A 211 -4.13 1.04 -6.05
N LEU A 212 -3.88 1.79 -7.14
CA LEU A 212 -4.23 1.36 -8.48
C LEU A 212 -3.55 0.03 -8.84
N LEU A 213 -2.27 -0.14 -8.48
CA LEU A 213 -1.54 -1.37 -8.74
C LEU A 213 -2.10 -2.55 -7.92
N ASP A 214 -2.43 -2.35 -6.64
CA ASP A 214 -3.06 -3.39 -5.79
C ASP A 214 -4.37 -3.86 -6.43
N ASP A 215 -5.27 -2.92 -6.77
CA ASP A 215 -6.57 -3.21 -7.38
C ASP A 215 -6.44 -3.98 -8.70
N MET A 216 -5.47 -3.61 -9.55
CA MET A 216 -5.26 -4.30 -10.83
C MET A 216 -4.71 -5.71 -10.62
N VAL A 217 -3.75 -5.90 -9.71
CA VAL A 217 -3.17 -7.23 -9.45
C VAL A 217 -4.18 -8.15 -8.76
N ASP A 218 -4.99 -7.61 -7.85
CA ASP A 218 -6.06 -8.34 -7.18
C ASP A 218 -7.11 -8.84 -8.17
N ARG A 219 -7.64 -7.95 -9.02
CA ARG A 219 -8.59 -8.31 -10.10
C ARG A 219 -8.00 -9.31 -11.10
N ALA A 220 -6.72 -9.17 -11.47
CA ALA A 220 -6.09 -10.13 -12.35
C ALA A 220 -5.94 -11.52 -11.70
N SER A 221 -5.76 -11.58 -10.37
CA SER A 221 -5.74 -12.83 -9.61
C SER A 221 -7.09 -13.57 -9.65
N GLU A 222 -8.18 -12.83 -9.90
CA GLU A 222 -9.54 -13.35 -10.11
C GLU A 222 -9.86 -13.68 -11.57
N GLY A 223 -8.92 -13.44 -12.50
CA GLY A 223 -9.08 -13.76 -13.93
C GLY A 223 -9.56 -12.59 -14.80
N ASP A 224 -9.50 -11.35 -14.33
CA ASP A 224 -9.84 -10.18 -15.14
C ASP A 224 -8.80 -9.90 -16.23
N ALA A 225 -9.19 -10.11 -17.50
CA ALA A 225 -8.33 -9.93 -18.67
C ALA A 225 -7.86 -8.48 -18.87
N HIS A 226 -8.71 -7.49 -18.61
CA HIS A 226 -8.34 -6.08 -18.75
C HIS A 226 -7.36 -5.66 -17.65
N ALA A 227 -7.54 -6.19 -16.43
CA ALA A 227 -6.57 -5.99 -15.37
C ALA A 227 -5.21 -6.60 -15.73
N MET A 228 -5.19 -7.84 -16.25
CA MET A 228 -3.96 -8.51 -16.71
C MET A 228 -3.19 -7.71 -17.76
N GLU A 229 -3.88 -7.12 -18.74
CA GLU A 229 -3.25 -6.29 -19.78
C GLU A 229 -2.60 -5.02 -19.21
N ARG A 230 -3.22 -4.41 -18.18
CA ARG A 230 -2.80 -3.13 -17.62
C ARG A 230 -1.76 -3.20 -16.51
N ILE A 231 -1.55 -4.37 -15.90
CA ILE A 231 -0.63 -4.53 -14.77
C ILE A 231 0.78 -4.05 -15.11
N GLY A 232 1.27 -4.34 -16.32
CA GLY A 232 2.60 -3.91 -16.77
C GLY A 232 2.75 -2.39 -16.71
N ASP A 233 1.77 -1.64 -17.21
CA ASP A 233 1.78 -0.19 -17.17
C ASP A 233 1.67 0.33 -15.73
N CYS A 234 0.78 -0.27 -14.93
CA CYS A 234 0.56 0.13 -13.54
C CYS A 234 1.81 -0.07 -12.67
N ILE A 235 2.56 -1.16 -12.85
CA ILE A 235 3.76 -1.42 -12.06
C ILE A 235 4.91 -0.49 -12.47
N GLN A 236 5.09 -0.22 -13.76
CA GLN A 236 6.06 0.77 -14.22
C GLN A 236 5.72 2.17 -13.73
N PHE A 237 4.43 2.52 -13.72
CA PHE A 237 3.93 3.77 -13.16
C PHE A 237 4.25 3.90 -11.67
N ALA A 238 4.02 2.85 -10.86
CA ALA A 238 4.39 2.85 -9.45
C ALA A 238 5.91 2.95 -9.21
N ILE A 239 6.73 2.28 -10.02
CA ILE A 239 8.20 2.37 -9.97
C ILE A 239 8.65 3.80 -10.26
N ALA A 240 8.08 4.44 -11.29
CA ALA A 240 8.39 5.82 -11.67
C ALA A 240 8.03 6.81 -10.53
N HIS A 241 6.83 6.72 -9.97
CA HIS A 241 6.44 7.57 -8.84
C HIS A 241 7.28 7.33 -7.59
N THR A 242 7.73 6.09 -7.34
CA THR A 242 8.66 5.80 -6.24
C THR A 242 10.00 6.52 -6.45
N ALA A 243 10.50 6.56 -7.69
CA ALA A 243 11.73 7.27 -8.03
C ALA A 243 11.57 8.79 -7.94
N THR A 244 10.44 9.35 -8.41
CA THR A 244 10.13 10.78 -8.26
C THR A 244 10.04 11.18 -6.79
N PHE A 245 9.39 10.36 -5.95
CA PHE A 245 9.33 10.61 -4.52
C PHE A 245 10.73 10.54 -3.87
N GLU A 246 11.55 9.53 -4.20
CA GLU A 246 12.95 9.46 -3.72
C GLU A 246 13.73 10.73 -4.08
N HIS A 247 13.61 11.18 -5.33
CA HIS A 247 14.27 12.38 -5.85
C HIS A 247 13.87 13.64 -5.08
N ASN A 248 12.58 13.83 -4.79
CA ASN A 248 12.12 14.97 -4.01
C ASN A 248 12.61 14.92 -2.56
N ILE A 249 12.66 13.73 -1.94
CA ILE A 249 13.27 13.56 -0.62
C ILE A 249 14.77 13.89 -0.65
N GLN A 250 15.49 13.49 -1.70
CA GLN A 250 16.90 13.85 -1.88
C GLN A 250 17.10 15.36 -1.99
N LYS A 251 16.26 16.06 -2.79
CA LYS A 251 16.27 17.54 -2.87
C LYS A 251 16.08 18.16 -1.50
N CYS A 252 15.08 17.71 -0.73
CA CYS A 252 14.81 18.25 0.59
C CYS A 252 15.97 18.04 1.58
N LEU A 253 16.72 16.95 1.43
CA LEU A 253 17.89 16.65 2.24
C LEU A 253 19.16 17.36 1.76
N GLY A 254 19.12 18.04 0.61
CA GLY A 254 20.30 18.64 -0.02
C GLY A 254 21.32 17.61 -0.50
N LEU A 255 20.88 16.38 -0.78
CA LEU A 255 21.75 15.30 -1.23
C LEU A 255 22.03 15.42 -2.73
N PRO A 256 23.27 15.10 -3.18
CA PRO A 256 23.55 15.04 -4.60
C PRO A 256 22.68 13.96 -5.23
N LEU A 257 22.11 14.28 -6.39
CA LEU A 257 21.33 13.34 -7.17
C LEU A 257 22.23 12.17 -7.54
N SER A 258 22.01 11.02 -6.91
CA SER A 258 22.65 9.78 -7.34
C SER A 258 22.07 9.46 -8.70
N VAL A 259 22.85 9.68 -9.75
CA VAL A 259 22.56 9.16 -11.09
C VAL A 259 22.56 7.64 -10.96
N ILE A 260 21.36 7.04 -11.02
CA ILE A 260 21.14 5.60 -11.06
C ILE A 260 21.00 5.20 -12.53
#